data_AF-A0A942HAZ9-F1
#
_entry.id   AF-A0A942HAZ9-F1
#
_cell.length_a   1.000
_cell.length_b   1.000
_cell.length_c   1.000
_cell.angle_alpha   90.00
_cell.angle_beta   90.00
_cell.angle_gamma   90.00
#
_symmetry.space_group_name_H-M   'P 1'
#
loop_
_entity.id
_entity.type
_entity.pdbx_description
1 polymer ?
#
loop_
_entity_poly.entity_id
_entity_poly.type
_entity_poly.pdbx_seq_one_letter_code
_entity_poly.pdbx_strand_id
1 'polypeptide(L)'
;MMTRRMRVRGILFSILAVMTMPLLGQDACLPPGEKSFHAYIAAVTAAHTCKEAQHVFHQCVWGSSADLEPGAIVVKKCEASFIRRLTPRAKERYKLEMRLCAEEYASQEGTMSLSEGAICRVDVAASFASHLSRYDQPLPRASFDCSKAVSALEMTICSDAELGRLDIILGRSYGVLIKSFSAIDRALIRGNESTWLATIPQRCGLPNASKSKQAILCLRDQFQKRIGSLDACGASMDMGECGHQLGISAKTE
;
A
#
# COMPACT_ATOMS: atom_id res chain seq x y z
N MET A 1 -79.63 10.05 -40.04
CA MET A 1 -79.54 9.80 -38.57
C MET A 1 -78.96 8.40 -38.36
N MET A 2 -77.67 8.30 -38.01
CA MET A 2 -77.00 7.05 -37.67
C MET A 2 -76.21 7.28 -36.38
N THR A 3 -76.64 6.66 -35.29
CA THR A 3 -76.03 6.75 -33.95
C THR A 3 -74.82 5.83 -33.86
N ARG A 4 -73.63 6.39 -33.62
CA ARG A 4 -72.36 5.68 -33.46
C ARG A 4 -72.20 5.25 -31.99
N ARG A 5 -72.25 3.94 -31.72
CA ARG A 5 -71.94 3.36 -30.38
C ARG A 5 -70.42 3.33 -30.18
N MET A 6 -69.93 3.99 -29.13
CA MET A 6 -68.58 3.82 -28.59
C MET A 6 -68.43 2.43 -27.96
N ARG A 7 -67.29 1.76 -28.22
CA ARG A 7 -66.82 0.62 -27.42
C ARG A 7 -65.43 0.95 -26.89
N VAL A 8 -65.34 1.17 -25.59
CA VAL A 8 -64.10 1.25 -24.80
C VAL A 8 -63.77 -0.15 -24.29
N ARG A 9 -62.61 -0.69 -24.66
CA ARG A 9 -61.90 -1.83 -24.05
C ARG A 9 -60.44 -1.67 -24.48
N GLY A 10 -59.39 -1.65 -23.67
CA GLY A 10 -59.16 -1.90 -22.25
C GLY A 10 -57.63 -2.03 -22.18
N ILE A 11 -56.93 -1.02 -21.67
CA ILE A 11 -55.46 -1.01 -21.66
C ILE A 11 -55.00 -1.84 -20.45
N LEU A 12 -54.37 -2.99 -20.72
CA LEU A 12 -53.66 -3.79 -19.73
C LEU A 12 -52.45 -2.98 -19.23
N PHE A 13 -52.50 -2.50 -17.99
CA PHE A 13 -51.31 -1.98 -17.30
C PHE A 13 -50.43 -3.17 -16.89
N SER A 14 -49.32 -3.38 -17.61
CA SER A 14 -48.26 -4.28 -17.18
C SER A 14 -47.49 -3.61 -16.05
N ILE A 15 -47.65 -4.14 -14.82
CA ILE A 15 -46.90 -3.70 -13.65
C ILE A 15 -45.46 -4.23 -13.80
N LEU A 16 -44.52 -3.34 -14.11
CA LEU A 16 -43.09 -3.63 -14.09
C LEU A 16 -42.68 -3.82 -12.62
N ALA A 17 -42.41 -5.06 -12.22
CA ALA A 17 -41.84 -5.36 -10.91
C ALA A 17 -40.41 -4.80 -10.86
N VAL A 18 -40.25 -3.61 -10.28
CA VAL A 18 -38.96 -3.06 -9.91
C VAL A 18 -38.39 -3.97 -8.83
N MET A 19 -37.48 -4.87 -9.20
CA MET A 19 -36.66 -5.56 -8.21
C MET A 19 -35.80 -4.51 -7.51
N THR A 20 -36.19 -4.09 -6.31
CA THR A 20 -35.34 -3.34 -5.41
C THR A 20 -34.22 -4.28 -4.96
N MET A 21 -33.13 -4.32 -5.71
CA MET A 21 -31.86 -4.83 -5.22
C MET A 21 -31.54 -4.03 -3.95
N PRO A 22 -31.36 -4.67 -2.78
CA PRO A 22 -30.96 -3.94 -1.59
C PRO A 22 -29.60 -3.32 -1.87
N LEU A 23 -29.55 -1.98 -1.90
CA LEU A 23 -28.33 -1.18 -1.95
C LEU A 23 -27.60 -1.32 -0.61
N LEU A 24 -27.04 -2.50 -0.32
CA LEU A 24 -26.19 -2.72 0.86
C LEU A 24 -24.86 -1.94 0.80
N GLY A 25 -24.60 -1.19 -0.28
CA GLY A 25 -23.32 -0.53 -0.53
C GLY A 25 -23.22 0.94 -0.12
N GLN A 26 -24.32 1.70 -0.08
CA GLN A 26 -24.23 3.16 0.16
C GLN A 26 -24.23 3.54 1.64
N ASP A 27 -24.90 2.76 2.49
CA ASP A 27 -25.02 3.06 3.93
C ASP A 27 -23.86 2.46 4.76
N ALA A 28 -23.05 1.56 4.17
CA ALA A 28 -21.97 0.88 4.87
C ALA A 28 -20.74 1.77 5.10
N CYS A 29 -20.47 2.72 4.19
CA CYS A 29 -19.30 3.60 4.22
C CYS A 29 -19.66 5.04 4.63
N LEU A 30 -20.66 5.21 5.51
CA LEU A 30 -21.04 6.51 6.04
C LEU A 30 -19.85 7.19 6.78
N PRO A 31 -19.89 8.52 6.97
CA PRO A 31 -18.86 9.24 7.72
C PRO A 31 -18.56 8.58 9.08
N PRO A 32 -17.34 8.73 9.61
CA PRO A 32 -16.91 8.03 10.82
C PRO A 32 -17.85 8.25 12.01
N GLY A 33 -18.22 7.14 12.66
CA GLY A 33 -19.15 7.09 13.79
C GLY A 33 -19.45 5.65 14.20
N GLU A 34 -20.00 5.43 15.39
CA GLU A 34 -20.21 4.08 15.93
C GLU A 34 -21.12 3.22 15.03
N LYS A 35 -22.24 3.79 14.57
CA LYS A 35 -23.17 3.10 13.66
C LYS A 35 -22.53 2.74 12.32
N SER A 36 -21.70 3.64 11.78
CA SER A 36 -20.99 3.38 10.52
C SER A 36 -19.84 2.38 10.71
N PHE A 37 -19.24 2.28 11.90
CA PHE A 37 -18.25 1.24 12.20
C PHE A 37 -18.85 -0.16 12.11
N HIS A 38 -19.98 -0.36 12.78
CA HIS A 38 -20.68 -1.64 12.76
C HIS A 38 -21.17 -2.00 11.36
N ALA A 39 -21.68 -1.02 10.61
CA ALA A 39 -22.09 -1.22 9.22
C ALA A 39 -20.90 -1.60 8.32
N TYR A 40 -19.74 -0.95 8.52
CA TYR A 40 -18.51 -1.28 7.81
C TYR A 40 -18.05 -2.71 8.08
N ILE A 41 -17.93 -3.11 9.36
CA ILE A 41 -17.60 -4.49 9.76
C ILE A 41 -18.58 -5.51 9.17
N ALA A 42 -19.89 -5.20 9.22
CA ALA A 42 -20.92 -6.06 8.66
C ALA A 42 -20.75 -6.22 7.13
N ALA A 43 -20.45 -5.14 6.42
CA ALA A 43 -20.28 -5.14 4.97
C ALA A 43 -19.05 -5.97 4.53
N VAL A 44 -17.88 -5.78 5.15
CA VAL A 44 -16.69 -6.59 4.82
C VAL A 44 -16.86 -8.06 5.21
N THR A 45 -17.65 -8.33 6.26
CA THR A 45 -17.97 -9.71 6.69
C THR A 45 -18.90 -10.38 5.68
N ALA A 46 -19.95 -9.69 5.24
CA ALA A 46 -20.99 -10.18 4.34
C ALA A 46 -20.45 -10.48 2.92
N ALA A 47 -19.40 -9.78 2.48
CA ALA A 47 -18.76 -10.03 1.20
C ALA A 47 -18.41 -11.52 1.00
N HIS A 48 -18.78 -12.07 -0.15
CA HIS A 48 -18.64 -13.50 -0.42
C HIS A 48 -17.22 -13.88 -0.84
N THR A 49 -16.50 -12.95 -1.47
CA THR A 49 -15.15 -13.20 -2.00
C THR A 49 -14.12 -12.28 -1.37
N CYS A 50 -12.85 -12.68 -1.41
CA CYS A 50 -11.72 -11.82 -1.05
C CYS A 50 -11.73 -10.49 -1.83
N LYS A 51 -11.97 -10.54 -3.14
CA LYS A 51 -12.00 -9.36 -4.01
C LYS A 51 -13.12 -8.40 -3.63
N GLU A 52 -14.30 -8.93 -3.32
CA GLU A 52 -15.44 -8.14 -2.88
C GLU A 52 -15.17 -7.49 -1.51
N ALA A 53 -14.62 -8.25 -0.55
CA ALA A 53 -14.26 -7.72 0.76
C ALA A 53 -13.19 -6.64 0.67
N GLN A 54 -12.15 -6.84 -0.15
CA GLN A 54 -11.14 -5.84 -0.45
C GLN A 54 -11.77 -4.57 -1.05
N HIS A 55 -12.72 -4.72 -1.98
CA HIS A 55 -13.38 -3.58 -2.60
C HIS A 55 -14.17 -2.75 -1.58
N VAL A 56 -14.97 -3.40 -0.73
CA VAL A 56 -15.71 -2.74 0.36
C VAL A 56 -14.74 -2.05 1.32
N PHE A 57 -13.65 -2.72 1.71
CA PHE A 57 -12.62 -2.15 2.57
C PHE A 57 -12.09 -0.84 2.01
N HIS A 58 -11.58 -0.83 0.77
CA HIS A 58 -11.05 0.39 0.13
C HIS A 58 -12.07 1.52 -0.02
N GLN A 59 -13.35 1.20 -0.19
CA GLN A 59 -14.41 2.21 -0.27
C GLN A 59 -14.73 2.85 1.09
N CYS A 60 -14.55 2.10 2.18
CA CYS A 60 -14.95 2.48 3.52
C CYS A 60 -13.78 2.95 4.42
N VAL A 61 -12.53 2.93 3.94
CA VAL A 61 -11.35 3.32 4.73
C VAL A 61 -11.56 4.68 5.40
N TRP A 62 -11.33 4.73 6.71
CA TRP A 62 -11.46 5.95 7.51
C TRP A 62 -10.14 6.73 7.67
N GLY A 63 -9.01 6.10 7.38
CA GLY A 63 -7.70 6.72 7.60
C GLY A 63 -7.33 6.79 9.08
N SER A 64 -7.77 5.82 9.87
CA SER A 64 -7.45 5.74 11.30
C SER A 64 -7.23 4.31 11.79
N SER A 65 -6.95 4.14 13.08
CA SER A 65 -6.80 2.82 13.71
C SER A 65 -8.08 1.98 13.64
N ALA A 66 -9.23 2.58 13.37
CA ALA A 66 -10.47 1.86 13.13
C ALA A 66 -10.40 0.92 11.92
N ASP A 67 -9.52 1.17 10.95
CA ASP A 67 -9.36 0.31 9.77
C ASP A 67 -8.67 -1.03 10.08
N LEU A 68 -8.07 -1.17 11.28
CA LEU A 68 -7.36 -2.38 11.69
C LEU A 68 -8.28 -3.61 11.75
N GLU A 69 -9.48 -3.47 12.34
CA GLU A 69 -10.41 -4.60 12.52
C GLU A 69 -11.06 -5.03 11.19
N PRO A 70 -11.68 -4.14 10.39
CA PRO A 70 -12.17 -4.49 9.06
C PRO A 70 -11.05 -5.07 8.19
N GLY A 71 -9.85 -4.51 8.25
CA GLY A 71 -8.69 -5.00 7.49
C GLY A 71 -8.31 -6.43 7.86
N ALA A 72 -8.28 -6.76 9.15
CA ALA A 72 -8.02 -8.13 9.61
C ALA A 72 -9.09 -9.13 9.14
N ILE A 73 -10.36 -8.72 9.09
CA ILE A 73 -11.46 -9.54 8.55
C ILE A 73 -11.22 -9.84 7.07
N VAL A 74 -10.86 -8.82 6.28
CA VAL A 74 -10.57 -8.99 4.86
C VAL A 74 -9.36 -9.89 4.65
N VAL A 75 -8.25 -9.67 5.38
CA VAL A 75 -7.05 -10.52 5.32
C VAL A 75 -7.41 -11.98 5.57
N LYS A 76 -8.13 -12.29 6.64
CA LYS A 76 -8.55 -13.67 6.97
C LYS A 76 -9.39 -14.30 5.86
N LYS A 77 -10.32 -13.53 5.27
CA LYS A 77 -11.15 -14.00 4.15
C LYS A 77 -10.30 -14.30 2.92
N CYS A 78 -9.32 -13.45 2.63
CA CYS A 78 -8.37 -13.68 1.55
C CYS A 78 -7.49 -14.91 1.80
N GLU A 79 -6.87 -15.03 2.97
CA GLU A 79 -6.04 -16.18 3.36
C GLU A 79 -6.77 -17.52 3.22
N ALA A 80 -8.05 -17.58 3.60
CA ALA A 80 -8.86 -18.80 3.48
C ALA A 80 -8.89 -19.36 2.04
N SER A 81 -8.73 -18.48 1.03
CA SER A 81 -8.71 -18.89 -0.37
C SER A 81 -7.36 -19.48 -0.82
N PHE A 82 -6.22 -19.10 -0.22
CA PHE A 82 -4.90 -19.46 -0.77
C PHE A 82 -3.93 -20.12 0.21
N ILE A 83 -4.05 -19.88 1.53
CA ILE A 83 -2.99 -20.19 2.50
C ILE A 83 -2.62 -21.67 2.54
N ARG A 84 -3.60 -22.56 2.32
CA ARG A 84 -3.41 -24.02 2.28
C ARG A 84 -2.71 -24.51 1.01
N ARG A 85 -2.75 -23.72 -0.08
CA ARG A 85 -2.15 -24.05 -1.37
C ARG A 85 -0.71 -23.54 -1.51
N LEU A 86 -0.26 -22.70 -0.58
CA LEU A 86 1.10 -22.13 -0.64
C LEU A 86 2.16 -23.20 -0.35
N THR A 87 3.21 -23.20 -1.17
CA THR A 87 4.47 -23.88 -0.88
C THR A 87 5.16 -23.23 0.33
N PRO A 88 6.11 -23.90 1.02
CA PRO A 88 6.85 -23.30 2.12
C PRO A 88 7.52 -21.97 1.74
N ARG A 89 8.14 -21.90 0.55
CA ARG A 89 8.74 -20.67 0.03
C ARG A 89 7.72 -19.56 -0.17
N ALA A 90 6.56 -19.87 -0.74
CA ALA A 90 5.49 -18.89 -0.94
C ALA A 90 4.91 -18.40 0.40
N LYS A 91 4.84 -19.26 1.43
CA LYS A 91 4.44 -18.87 2.79
C LYS A 91 5.44 -17.89 3.41
N GLU A 92 6.74 -18.16 3.29
CA GLU A 92 7.75 -17.23 3.76
C GLU A 92 7.70 -15.89 3.02
N ARG A 93 7.40 -15.91 1.71
CA ARG A 93 7.19 -14.69 0.94
C ARG A 93 6.00 -13.89 1.46
N TYR A 94 4.86 -14.55 1.64
CA TYR A 94 3.67 -13.91 2.18
C TYR A 94 3.94 -13.28 3.55
N LYS A 95 4.58 -14.01 4.46
CA LYS A 95 4.98 -13.50 5.79
C LYS A 95 5.90 -12.29 5.69
N LEU A 96 6.89 -12.33 4.80
CA LEU A 96 7.81 -11.22 4.59
C LEU A 96 7.06 -9.97 4.08
N GLU A 97 6.18 -10.12 3.08
CA GLU A 97 5.41 -8.99 2.57
C GLU A 97 4.44 -8.41 3.60
N MET A 98 3.80 -9.25 4.41
CA MET A 98 2.96 -8.80 5.53
C MET A 98 3.78 -8.08 6.61
N ARG A 99 5.01 -8.53 6.86
CA ARG A 99 5.93 -7.88 7.80
C ARG A 99 6.40 -6.53 7.29
N LEU A 100 6.74 -6.43 6.01
CA LEU A 100 7.11 -5.16 5.37
C LEU A 100 6.02 -4.11 5.58
N CYS A 101 4.74 -4.46 5.42
CA CYS A 101 3.62 -3.56 5.73
C CYS A 101 3.61 -3.09 7.19
N ALA A 102 4.06 -3.91 8.16
CA ALA A 102 4.11 -3.49 9.56
C ALA A 102 5.26 -2.53 9.83
N GLU A 103 6.40 -2.76 9.17
CA GLU A 103 7.63 -2.03 9.46
C GLU A 103 7.73 -0.71 8.68
N GLU A 104 7.14 -0.63 7.49
CA GLU A 104 7.04 0.58 6.67
C GLU A 104 6.39 1.73 7.46
N TYR A 105 5.35 1.43 8.25
CA TYR A 105 4.62 2.43 9.03
C TYR A 105 4.98 2.44 10.53
N ALA A 106 5.96 1.63 10.97
CA ALA A 106 6.26 1.46 12.40
C ALA A 106 6.84 2.71 13.08
N SER A 107 7.53 3.56 12.32
CA SER A 107 8.17 4.79 12.82
C SER A 107 7.33 6.05 12.58
N GLN A 108 6.14 5.91 12.00
CA GLN A 108 5.27 7.05 11.71
C GLN A 108 4.30 7.29 12.87
N GLU A 109 4.12 8.56 13.24
CA GLU A 109 3.20 8.94 14.32
C GLU A 109 1.75 9.04 13.83
N GLY A 110 0.79 8.84 14.74
CA GLY A 110 -0.63 9.01 14.47
C GLY A 110 -1.36 7.73 14.03
N THR A 111 -2.69 7.80 14.01
CA THR A 111 -3.56 6.66 13.70
C THR A 111 -3.71 6.40 12.21
N MET A 112 -3.35 7.38 11.36
CA MET A 112 -3.43 7.24 9.91
C MET A 112 -2.43 6.20 9.39
N SER A 113 -1.22 6.17 9.93
CA SER A 113 -0.19 5.20 9.59
C SER A 113 -0.62 3.76 9.93
N LEU A 114 -1.43 3.58 10.98
CA LEU A 114 -2.04 2.29 11.30
C LEU A 114 -3.05 1.86 10.23
N SER A 115 -3.81 2.81 9.67
CA SER A 115 -4.70 2.57 8.52
C SER A 115 -3.90 2.17 7.28
N GLU A 116 -2.85 2.90 6.94
CA GLU A 116 -2.00 2.60 5.78
C GLU A 116 -1.37 1.20 5.88
N GLY A 117 -0.93 0.81 7.08
CA GLY A 117 -0.49 -0.56 7.36
C GLY A 117 -1.58 -1.60 7.18
N ALA A 118 -2.82 -1.30 7.56
CA ALA A 118 -3.98 -2.18 7.33
C ALA A 118 -4.28 -2.33 5.83
N ILE A 119 -4.30 -1.21 5.10
CA ILE A 119 -4.49 -1.17 3.64
C ILE A 119 -3.42 -2.03 2.94
N CYS A 120 -2.14 -1.82 3.27
CA CYS A 120 -1.04 -2.61 2.70
C CYS A 120 -1.24 -4.12 2.91
N ARG A 121 -1.63 -4.54 4.13
CA ARG A 121 -1.85 -5.97 4.45
C ARG A 121 -3.03 -6.55 3.68
N VAL A 122 -4.12 -5.80 3.54
CA VAL A 122 -5.28 -6.18 2.73
C VAL A 122 -4.87 -6.41 1.26
N ASP A 123 -4.10 -5.49 0.69
CA ASP A 123 -3.66 -5.58 -0.71
C ASP A 123 -2.68 -6.72 -0.94
N VAL A 124 -1.76 -6.98 0.00
CA VAL A 124 -0.87 -8.15 -0.06
C VAL A 124 -1.71 -9.44 -0.04
N ALA A 125 -2.65 -9.59 0.89
CA ALA A 125 -3.50 -10.78 0.98
C ALA A 125 -4.36 -10.96 -0.28
N ALA A 126 -4.97 -9.90 -0.78
CA ALA A 126 -5.77 -9.95 -1.99
C ALA A 126 -4.96 -10.26 -3.25
N SER A 127 -3.72 -9.76 -3.34
CA SER A 127 -2.81 -10.10 -4.43
C SER A 127 -2.47 -11.59 -4.44
N PHE A 128 -2.16 -12.18 -3.29
CA PHE A 128 -1.91 -13.63 -3.18
C PHE A 128 -3.15 -14.49 -3.47
N ALA A 129 -4.35 -13.98 -3.15
CA ALA A 129 -5.61 -14.65 -3.47
C ALA A 129 -5.92 -14.67 -4.97
N SER A 130 -5.49 -13.65 -5.72
CA SER A 130 -5.86 -13.43 -7.12
C SER A 130 -4.77 -13.81 -8.13
N HIS A 131 -3.49 -13.85 -7.73
CA HIS A 131 -2.37 -14.07 -8.64
C HIS A 131 -1.48 -15.23 -8.19
N LEU A 132 -1.71 -16.42 -8.77
CA LEU A 132 -0.89 -17.62 -8.49
C LEU A 132 0.59 -17.42 -8.81
N SER A 133 0.91 -16.55 -9.80
CA SER A 133 2.29 -16.21 -10.16
C SER A 133 3.10 -15.64 -8.99
N ARG A 134 2.45 -15.10 -7.96
CA ARG A 134 3.10 -14.60 -6.74
C ARG A 134 3.80 -15.71 -5.95
N TYR A 135 3.37 -16.96 -6.10
CA TYR A 135 3.86 -18.08 -5.30
C TYR A 135 5.28 -18.48 -5.71
N ASP A 136 5.62 -18.29 -6.99
CA ASP A 136 6.90 -18.70 -7.56
C ASP A 136 7.95 -17.58 -7.54
N GLN A 137 7.54 -16.35 -7.22
CA GLN A 137 8.45 -15.20 -7.20
C GLN A 137 9.51 -15.35 -6.09
N PRO A 138 10.78 -15.05 -6.37
CA PRO A 138 11.85 -15.17 -5.40
C PRO A 138 11.67 -14.20 -4.22
N LEU A 139 11.96 -14.67 -3.00
CA LEU A 139 11.92 -13.81 -1.82
C LEU A 139 12.68 -12.50 -2.08
N PRO A 140 12.01 -11.35 -2.00
CA PRO A 140 12.67 -10.08 -2.23
C PRO A 140 13.72 -9.89 -1.13
N ARG A 141 14.97 -9.70 -1.53
CA ARG A 141 16.10 -9.41 -0.62
C ARG A 141 16.52 -7.94 -0.65
N ALA A 142 16.03 -7.20 -1.64
CA ALA A 142 16.24 -5.78 -1.86
C ALA A 142 15.10 -5.29 -2.76
N SER A 143 15.02 -3.98 -2.98
CA SER A 143 14.15 -3.33 -3.97
C SER A 143 14.56 -3.64 -5.42
N PHE A 144 15.73 -4.24 -5.62
CA PHE A 144 16.30 -4.63 -6.91
C PHE A 144 16.69 -6.13 -6.96
N ASP A 145 17.07 -6.59 -8.16
CA ASP A 145 17.52 -7.95 -8.39
C ASP A 145 18.94 -8.17 -7.84
N CYS A 146 19.04 -8.82 -6.69
CA CYS A 146 20.31 -9.12 -6.05
C CYS A 146 21.27 -9.99 -6.88
N SER A 147 20.82 -10.66 -7.94
CA SER A 147 21.72 -11.36 -8.87
C SER A 147 22.49 -10.40 -9.80
N LYS A 148 22.04 -9.15 -9.91
CA LYS A 148 22.63 -8.09 -10.73
C LYS A 148 23.39 -7.05 -9.90
N ALA A 149 23.56 -7.29 -8.60
CA ALA A 149 24.28 -6.39 -7.71
C ALA A 149 25.77 -6.30 -8.12
N VAL A 150 26.25 -5.08 -8.37
CA VAL A 150 27.65 -4.84 -8.81
C VAL A 150 28.40 -3.91 -7.87
N SER A 151 27.71 -2.94 -7.25
CA SER A 151 28.33 -2.00 -6.33
C SER A 151 28.50 -2.60 -4.94
N ALA A 152 29.47 -2.09 -4.17
CA ALA A 152 29.67 -2.48 -2.78
C ALA A 152 28.42 -2.24 -1.92
N LEU A 153 27.65 -1.18 -2.23
CA LEU A 153 26.38 -0.88 -1.57
C LEU A 153 25.34 -1.97 -1.87
N GLU A 154 25.08 -2.25 -3.15
CA GLU A 154 24.10 -3.28 -3.56
C GLU A 154 24.45 -4.66 -3.00
N MET A 155 25.72 -5.06 -3.08
CA MET A 155 26.19 -6.34 -2.52
C MET A 155 26.07 -6.40 -1.00
N THR A 156 26.15 -5.26 -0.30
CA THR A 156 25.95 -5.18 1.15
C THR A 156 24.47 -5.31 1.48
N ILE A 157 23.60 -4.54 0.81
CA ILE A 157 22.14 -4.61 0.92
C ILE A 157 21.66 -6.06 0.72
N CYS A 158 22.10 -6.72 -0.35
CA CYS A 158 21.69 -8.09 -0.68
C CYS A 158 22.19 -9.17 0.28
N SER A 159 23.17 -8.87 1.13
CA SER A 159 23.78 -9.81 2.07
C SER A 159 23.30 -9.66 3.51
N ASP A 160 22.62 -8.56 3.84
CA ASP A 160 22.07 -8.30 5.18
C ASP A 160 20.55 -8.19 5.10
N ALA A 161 19.84 -9.13 5.75
CA ALA A 161 18.39 -9.23 5.61
C ALA A 161 17.63 -8.00 6.10
N GLU A 162 18.14 -7.31 7.13
CA GLU A 162 17.50 -6.11 7.68
C GLU A 162 17.75 -4.89 6.79
N LEU A 163 18.97 -4.72 6.29
CA LEU A 163 19.28 -3.66 5.34
C LEU A 163 18.52 -3.84 4.01
N GLY A 164 18.45 -5.08 3.51
CA GLY A 164 17.63 -5.44 2.35
C GLY A 164 16.14 -5.11 2.51
N ARG A 165 15.63 -5.25 3.73
CA ARG A 165 14.25 -4.91 4.09
C ARG A 165 14.03 -3.39 4.14
N LEU A 166 14.97 -2.65 4.72
CA LEU A 166 14.95 -1.18 4.69
C LEU A 166 15.05 -0.64 3.26
N ASP A 167 15.85 -1.27 2.39
CA ASP A 167 15.93 -0.92 0.97
C ASP A 167 14.58 -1.10 0.24
N ILE A 168 13.86 -2.19 0.52
CA ILE A 168 12.51 -2.41 -0.01
C ILE A 168 11.55 -1.32 0.46
N ILE A 169 11.57 -0.97 1.75
CA ILE A 169 10.70 0.07 2.32
C ILE A 169 11.02 1.42 1.69
N LEU A 170 12.31 1.79 1.63
CA LEU A 170 12.77 3.01 0.99
C LEU A 170 12.27 3.13 -0.45
N GLY A 171 12.39 2.06 -1.24
CA GLY A 171 11.90 2.02 -2.62
C GLY A 171 10.37 2.19 -2.73
N ARG A 172 9.60 1.70 -1.75
CA ARG A 172 8.15 1.89 -1.69
C ARG A 172 7.78 3.31 -1.32
N SER A 173 8.34 3.87 -0.24
CA SER A 173 8.13 5.28 0.16
C SER A 173 8.45 6.21 -1.00
N TYR A 174 9.60 6.01 -1.67
CA TYR A 174 9.98 6.77 -2.86
C TYR A 174 8.96 6.60 -4.01
N GLY A 175 8.51 5.36 -4.26
CA GLY A 175 7.56 5.05 -5.32
C GLY A 175 6.15 5.63 -5.09
N VAL A 176 5.72 5.75 -3.84
CA VAL A 176 4.48 6.46 -3.46
C VAL A 176 4.69 7.96 -3.67
N LEU A 177 5.75 8.51 -3.07
CA LEU A 177 6.06 9.93 -3.15
C LEU A 177 6.09 10.43 -4.59
N ILE A 178 6.86 9.77 -5.46
CA ILE A 178 7.05 10.23 -6.83
C ILE A 178 5.74 10.23 -7.63
N LYS A 179 4.74 9.42 -7.29
CA LYS A 179 3.43 9.41 -7.96
C LYS A 179 2.53 10.57 -7.55
N SER A 180 2.76 11.14 -6.37
CA SER A 180 1.95 12.23 -5.81
C SER A 180 2.34 13.62 -6.34
N PHE A 181 3.48 13.75 -7.03
CA PHE A 181 4.04 15.04 -7.45
C PHE A 181 4.03 15.27 -8.97
N SER A 182 4.12 16.55 -9.36
CA SER A 182 4.14 16.98 -10.77
C SER A 182 5.38 16.46 -11.51
N ALA A 183 5.41 16.55 -12.84
CA ALA A 183 6.57 16.11 -13.62
C ALA A 183 7.87 16.88 -13.27
N ILE A 184 7.75 18.18 -12.95
CA ILE A 184 8.89 19.04 -12.60
C ILE A 184 9.44 18.64 -11.24
N ASP A 185 8.56 18.51 -10.25
CA ASP A 185 8.90 18.13 -8.87
C ASP A 185 9.52 16.74 -8.81
N ARG A 186 8.98 15.80 -9.60
CA ARG A 186 9.54 14.46 -9.77
C ARG A 186 11.00 14.49 -10.23
N ALA A 187 11.39 15.43 -11.10
CA ALA A 187 12.78 15.55 -11.55
C ALA A 187 13.70 16.04 -10.42
N LEU A 188 13.24 16.98 -9.59
CA LEU A 188 13.97 17.46 -8.42
C LEU A 188 14.16 16.34 -7.38
N ILE A 189 13.09 15.63 -7.05
CA ILE A 189 13.11 14.51 -6.11
C ILE A 189 14.04 13.39 -6.61
N ARG A 190 13.98 13.03 -7.90
CA ARG A 190 14.90 12.07 -8.53
C ARG A 190 16.37 12.49 -8.41
N GLY A 191 16.67 13.76 -8.71
CA GLY A 191 18.02 14.29 -8.62
C GLY A 191 18.56 14.25 -7.19
N ASN A 192 17.74 14.60 -6.21
CA ASN A 192 18.10 14.57 -4.80
C ASN A 192 18.32 13.13 -4.30
N GLU A 193 17.42 12.18 -4.63
CA GLU A 193 17.58 10.77 -4.27
C GLU A 193 18.85 10.16 -4.87
N SER A 194 19.12 10.41 -6.16
CA SER A 194 20.33 9.97 -6.84
C SER A 194 21.60 10.52 -6.19
N THR A 195 21.59 11.82 -5.84
CA THR A 195 22.72 12.47 -5.17
C THR A 195 22.95 11.86 -3.80
N TRP A 196 21.89 11.69 -3.00
CA TRP A 196 21.98 11.07 -1.68
C TRP A 196 22.56 9.66 -1.77
N LEU A 197 22.00 8.79 -2.63
CA LEU A 197 22.49 7.42 -2.86
C LEU A 197 23.99 7.37 -3.23
N ALA A 198 24.44 8.30 -4.07
CA ALA A 198 25.85 8.38 -4.48
C ALA A 198 26.81 8.71 -3.34
N THR A 199 26.34 9.35 -2.26
CA THR A 199 27.20 9.77 -1.12
C THR A 199 27.27 8.76 0.03
N ILE A 200 26.26 7.89 0.16
CA ILE A 200 26.16 6.96 1.30
C ILE A 200 27.35 6.01 1.39
N PRO A 201 27.86 5.40 0.31
CA PRO A 201 28.96 4.45 0.42
C PRO A 201 30.19 5.06 1.09
N GLN A 202 30.59 6.27 0.71
CA GLN A 202 31.72 6.98 1.31
C GLN A 202 31.39 7.37 2.76
N ARG A 203 30.20 7.91 3.02
CA ARG A 203 29.75 8.30 4.37
C ARG A 203 29.77 7.13 5.36
N CYS A 204 29.42 5.93 4.90
CA CYS A 204 29.39 4.72 5.73
C CYS A 204 30.65 3.85 5.62
N GLY A 205 31.70 4.31 4.96
CA GLY A 205 32.98 3.57 4.90
C GLY A 205 32.95 2.29 4.05
N LEU A 206 32.08 2.22 3.03
CA LEU A 206 32.01 1.12 2.06
C LEU A 206 33.01 1.15 0.87
N PRO A 207 33.86 2.16 0.58
CA PRO A 207 34.71 2.09 -0.61
C PRO A 207 35.82 1.02 -0.53
N ASN A 208 36.10 0.47 0.66
CA ASN A 208 37.23 -0.44 0.92
C ASN A 208 36.82 -1.90 1.27
N ALA A 209 35.68 -2.37 0.75
CA ALA A 209 35.25 -3.77 0.75
C ALA A 209 35.05 -4.50 2.11
N SER A 210 35.25 -3.84 3.25
CA SER A 210 34.91 -4.45 4.54
C SER A 210 33.43 -4.21 4.85
N LYS A 211 32.62 -5.28 4.78
CA LYS A 211 31.27 -5.36 5.36
C LYS A 211 31.35 -5.33 6.89
N SER A 212 31.94 -4.26 7.43
CA SER A 212 32.08 -4.09 8.87
C SER A 212 30.69 -3.90 9.47
N LYS A 213 30.52 -4.39 10.70
CA LYS A 213 29.30 -4.16 11.48
C LYS A 213 28.97 -2.67 11.56
N GLN A 214 29.99 -1.82 11.65
CA GLN A 214 29.83 -0.37 11.70
C GLN A 214 29.27 0.21 10.40
N ALA A 215 29.76 -0.25 9.25
CA ALA A 215 29.23 0.15 7.95
C ALA A 215 27.75 -0.25 7.81
N ILE A 216 27.39 -1.48 8.20
CA ILE A 216 25.99 -1.95 8.17
C ILE A 216 25.10 -1.11 9.08
N LEU A 217 25.54 -0.81 10.32
CA LEU A 217 24.78 0.04 11.24
C LEU A 217 24.60 1.47 10.70
N CYS A 218 25.64 2.04 10.09
CA CYS A 218 25.53 3.33 9.42
C CYS A 218 24.51 3.30 8.28
N LEU A 219 24.54 2.27 7.42
CA LEU A 219 23.60 2.15 6.30
C LEU A 219 22.15 2.04 6.78
N ARG A 220 21.90 1.26 7.84
CA ARG A 220 20.56 1.14 8.42
C ARG A 220 20.04 2.49 8.92
N ASP A 221 20.87 3.22 9.67
CA ASP A 221 20.55 4.57 10.15
C ASP A 221 20.27 5.54 8.98
N GLN A 222 21.09 5.51 7.93
CA GLN A 222 20.88 6.35 6.74
C GLN A 222 19.57 6.01 6.03
N PHE A 223 19.24 4.73 5.87
CA PHE A 223 18.03 4.30 5.18
C PHE A 223 16.79 4.66 6.00
N GLN A 224 16.81 4.44 7.32
CA GLN A 224 15.72 4.83 8.22
C GLN A 224 15.46 6.33 8.20
N LYS A 225 16.53 7.14 8.29
CA LYS A 225 16.41 8.60 8.18
C LYS A 225 15.81 9.03 6.86
N ARG A 226 16.25 8.40 5.76
CA ARG A 226 15.76 8.75 4.42
C ARG A 226 14.29 8.37 4.23
N ILE A 227 13.88 7.18 4.70
CA ILE A 227 12.47 6.78 4.72
C ILE A 227 11.64 7.84 5.46
N GLY A 228 12.05 8.24 6.67
CA GLY A 228 11.36 9.30 7.43
C GLY A 228 11.28 10.64 6.69
N SER A 229 12.35 11.06 6.01
CA SER A 229 12.34 12.28 5.18
C SER A 229 11.38 12.18 3.98
N LEU A 230 11.31 11.03 3.32
CA LEU A 230 10.40 10.81 2.20
C LEU A 230 8.93 10.79 2.66
N ASP A 231 8.66 10.11 3.77
CA ASP A 231 7.32 10.02 4.35
C ASP A 231 6.83 11.42 4.80
N ALA A 232 7.69 12.19 5.48
CA ALA A 232 7.37 13.56 5.88
C ALA A 232 7.13 14.49 4.68
N CYS A 233 7.93 14.36 3.61
CA CYS A 233 7.69 15.08 2.35
C CYS A 233 6.34 14.67 1.69
N GLY A 234 5.98 13.39 1.75
CA GLY A 234 4.70 12.90 1.23
C GLY A 234 3.49 13.47 1.98
N ALA A 235 3.62 13.64 3.30
CA ALA A 235 2.57 14.17 4.16
C ALA A 235 2.30 15.68 3.95
N SER A 236 3.31 16.48 3.60
CA SER A 236 3.11 17.91 3.37
C SER A 236 2.39 18.22 2.06
N MET A 237 2.57 17.37 1.03
CA MET A 237 2.12 17.60 -0.36
C MET A 237 2.51 18.99 -0.93
N ASP A 238 3.47 19.66 -0.28
CA ASP A 238 3.99 20.97 -0.63
C ASP A 238 5.48 20.84 -0.93
N MET A 239 5.90 21.33 -2.10
CA MET A 239 7.29 21.18 -2.54
C MET A 239 8.29 22.05 -1.79
N GLY A 240 7.85 23.17 -1.19
CA GLY A 240 8.72 23.99 -0.36
C GLY A 240 9.08 23.26 0.94
N GLU A 241 8.06 22.72 1.61
CA GLU A 241 8.23 21.92 2.83
C GLU A 241 8.94 20.60 2.53
N CYS A 242 8.55 19.89 1.47
CA CYS A 242 9.23 18.69 1.02
C CYS A 242 10.72 18.97 0.72
N GLY A 243 11.03 20.10 0.08
CA GLY A 243 12.40 20.51 -0.21
C GLY A 243 13.24 20.61 1.07
N HIS A 244 12.68 21.17 2.14
CA HIS A 244 13.33 21.21 3.45
C HIS A 244 13.55 19.80 4.02
N GLN A 245 12.53 18.93 4.00
CA GLN A 245 12.64 17.54 4.51
C GLN A 245 13.69 16.71 3.79
N LEU A 246 13.83 16.91 2.46
CA LEU A 246 14.78 16.19 1.62
C LEU A 246 16.16 16.86 1.56
N GLY A 247 16.35 18.00 2.21
CA GLY A 247 17.58 18.79 2.12
C GLY A 247 17.86 19.33 0.71
N ILE A 248 16.81 19.57 -0.07
CA ILE A 248 16.88 20.25 -1.36
C ILE A 248 17.01 21.74 -1.05
N SER A 249 18.23 22.29 -1.11
CA SER A 249 18.40 23.75 -1.04
C SER A 249 17.72 24.38 -2.25
N ALA A 250 16.86 25.38 -1.99
CA ALA A 250 16.44 26.31 -3.03
C ALA A 250 17.71 26.94 -3.61
N LYS A 251 17.93 26.79 -4.92
CA LYS A 251 18.87 27.68 -5.59
C LYS A 251 18.27 29.07 -5.47
N THR A 252 18.86 29.92 -4.63
CA THR A 252 18.74 31.36 -4.80
C THR A 252 19.23 31.66 -6.20
N GLU A 253 18.30 32.09 -7.06
CA GLU A 253 18.61 32.72 -8.35
C GLU A 253 19.47 33.97 -8.14
#